data_AF-A0A4R6LJ45-F1
#
_entry.id   AF-A0A4R6LJ45-F1
#
_cell.length_a   1.000
_cell.length_b   1.000
_cell.length_c   1.000
_cell.angle_alpha   90.00
_cell.angle_beta   90.00
_cell.angle_gamma   90.00
#
_symmetry.space_group_name_H-M   'P 1'
#
loop_
_entity.id
_entity.type
_entity.pdbx_description
1 polymer ?
#
loop_
_entity_poly.entity_id
_entity_poly.type
_entity_poly.pdbx_seq_one_letter_code
_entity_poly.pdbx_strand_id
1 'polypeptide(L)'
;MKENDKNIEQLIDKMMAEEKLQSPSIDFTSKIMAQVLILEEKKRKTYKPLISKPVWIFLGLALAAIVIYASLFSVSENNFKIDEIGKLYSDKISTAFSGIHFSKNILYAVLIVPFMVLVQIGVLKNYFDKRYELSRS
;
A
#
# COMPACT_ATOMS: atom_id res chain seq x y z
N MET A 1 54.04 -50.67 13.31
CA MET A 1 53.10 -49.52 13.42
C MET A 1 52.06 -49.48 12.30
N LYS A 2 52.44 -49.64 11.02
CA LYS A 2 51.55 -49.43 9.85
C LYS A 2 50.36 -50.40 9.71
N GLU A 3 50.42 -51.58 10.30
CA GLU A 3 49.40 -52.60 10.13
C GLU A 3 48.19 -52.37 11.06
N ASN A 4 48.42 -51.80 12.24
CA ASN A 4 47.36 -51.53 13.21
C ASN A 4 46.41 -50.42 12.71
N ASP A 5 46.96 -49.34 12.14
CA ASP A 5 46.17 -48.23 11.60
C ASP A 5 45.22 -48.69 10.47
N LYS A 6 45.69 -49.59 9.61
CA LYS A 6 44.88 -50.16 8.52
C LYS A 6 43.70 -50.99 9.04
N ASN A 7 43.89 -51.73 10.13
CA ASN A 7 42.82 -52.49 10.76
C ASN A 7 41.76 -51.57 11.40
N ILE A 8 42.19 -50.45 11.98
CA ILE A 8 41.29 -49.45 12.55
C ILE A 8 40.46 -48.76 11.46
N GLU A 9 41.07 -48.38 10.34
CA GLU A 9 40.35 -47.82 9.19
C GLU A 9 39.30 -48.80 8.64
N GLN A 10 39.64 -50.07 8.49
CA GLN A 10 38.71 -51.10 8.04
C GLN A 10 37.55 -51.33 9.02
N LEU A 11 37.78 -51.18 10.32
CA LEU A 11 36.72 -51.25 11.33
C LEU A 11 35.77 -50.04 11.26
N ILE A 12 36.30 -48.84 11.02
CA ILE A 12 35.50 -47.62 10.86
C ILE A 12 34.65 -47.71 9.60
N ASP A 13 35.23 -48.14 8.47
CA ASP A 13 34.49 -48.31 7.21
C ASP A 13 33.37 -49.35 7.34
N LYS A 14 33.64 -50.45 8.05
CA LYS A 14 32.64 -51.51 8.28
C LYS A 14 31.51 -51.04 9.20
N MET A 15 31.82 -50.26 10.25
CA MET A 15 30.80 -49.65 11.10
C MET A 15 29.96 -48.61 10.35
N MET A 16 30.57 -47.76 9.52
CA MET A 16 29.83 -46.77 8.72
C MET A 16 28.99 -47.42 7.60
N ALA A 17 29.44 -48.54 7.03
CA ALA A 17 28.69 -49.28 6.01
C ALA A 17 27.52 -50.08 6.58
N GLU A 18 27.61 -50.54 7.83
CA GLU A 18 26.54 -51.28 8.52
C GLU A 18 25.49 -50.35 9.16
N GLU A 19 25.82 -49.08 9.39
CA GLU A 19 24.87 -48.03 9.71
C GLU A 19 23.92 -47.81 8.53
N LYS A 20 22.71 -48.37 8.61
CA LYS A 20 21.64 -48.15 7.64
C LYS A 20 21.38 -46.65 7.56
N LEU A 21 21.81 -46.02 6.47
CA LEU A 21 21.55 -44.61 6.16
C LEU A 21 20.11 -44.29 6.53
N GLN A 22 19.93 -43.43 7.55
CA GLN A 22 18.61 -42.99 7.98
C GLN A 22 17.98 -42.22 6.82
N SER A 23 17.25 -42.94 5.97
CA SER A 23 16.51 -42.32 4.89
C SER A 23 15.40 -41.52 5.54
N PRO A 24 15.20 -40.26 5.14
CA PRO A 24 14.05 -39.50 5.60
C PRO A 24 12.77 -40.31 5.34
N SER A 25 11.75 -40.09 6.16
CA SER A 25 10.45 -40.71 5.91
C SER A 25 9.96 -40.35 4.51
N ILE A 26 9.18 -41.24 3.89
CA ILE A 26 8.63 -41.05 2.54
C ILE A 26 7.92 -39.69 2.41
N ASP A 27 7.32 -39.22 3.51
CA ASP A 27 6.57 -37.96 3.58
C ASP A 27 7.40 -36.74 4.04
N PHE A 28 8.71 -36.88 4.25
CA PHE A 28 9.55 -35.81 4.78
C PHE A 28 9.48 -34.54 3.92
N THR A 29 9.67 -34.69 2.61
CA THR A 29 9.58 -33.58 1.66
C THR A 29 8.21 -32.93 1.68
N SER A 30 7.13 -33.74 1.72
CA SER A 30 5.75 -33.24 1.78
C SER A 30 5.49 -32.44 3.06
N LYS A 31 5.99 -32.91 4.21
CA LYS A 31 5.84 -32.20 5.50
C LYS A 31 6.63 -30.90 5.56
N ILE A 32 7.83 -30.87 4.98
CA ILE A 32 8.64 -29.65 4.89
C ILE A 32 7.99 -28.64 3.94
N MET A 33 7.57 -29.08 2.75
CA MET A 33 6.93 -28.23 1.75
C MET A 33 5.62 -27.63 2.28
N ALA A 34 4.81 -28.42 3.00
CA ALA A 34 3.60 -27.92 3.66
C ALA A 34 3.90 -26.81 4.68
N GLN A 35 4.95 -26.97 5.49
CA GLN A 35 5.36 -25.94 6.45
C GLN A 35 5.92 -24.69 5.76
N VAL A 36 6.68 -24.84 4.67
CA VAL A 36 7.19 -23.73 3.87
C VAL A 36 6.05 -22.92 3.26
N LEU A 37 5.04 -23.57 2.68
CA LEU A 37 3.87 -22.91 2.10
C LEU A 37 3.09 -22.09 3.15
N ILE A 38 2.89 -22.64 4.35
CA ILE A 38 2.22 -21.93 5.46
C ILE A 38 3.02 -20.71 5.90
N LEU A 39 4.35 -20.83 5.99
CA LEU A 39 5.23 -19.72 6.34
C LEU A 39 5.26 -18.65 5.26
N GLU A 40 5.25 -19.04 3.98
CA GLU A 40 5.23 -18.15 2.83
C GLU A 40 3.89 -17.40 2.74
N GLU A 41 2.77 -18.07 3.01
CA GLU A 41 1.46 -17.42 3.14
C GLU A 41 1.41 -16.41 4.28
N LYS A 42 1.99 -16.72 5.44
CA LYS A 42 2.11 -15.76 6.55
C LYS A 42 3.06 -14.61 6.22
N LYS A 43 4.07 -14.84 5.39
CA LYS A 43 5.08 -13.84 5.00
C LYS A 43 4.62 -12.96 3.84
N ARG A 44 3.62 -13.40 3.06
CA ARG A 44 2.79 -12.52 2.22
C ARG A 44 2.05 -11.56 3.14
N LYS A 45 2.76 -10.50 3.55
CA LYS A 45 2.19 -9.31 4.17
C LYS A 45 1.07 -8.83 3.26
N THR A 46 -0.16 -9.22 3.58
CA THR A 46 -1.36 -8.69 2.94
C THR A 46 -1.25 -7.18 3.01
N TYR A 47 -1.08 -6.56 1.84
CA TYR A 47 -0.95 -5.11 1.73
C TYR A 47 -2.28 -4.53 2.19
N LYS A 48 -2.34 -4.13 3.47
CA LYS A 48 -3.51 -3.50 4.05
C LYS A 48 -3.45 -2.04 3.59
N PRO A 49 -4.36 -1.59 2.71
CA PRO A 49 -4.33 -0.22 2.24
C PRO A 49 -4.37 0.72 3.46
N LEU A 50 -3.48 1.73 3.46
CA LEU A 50 -3.28 2.68 4.57
C LEU A 50 -4.60 3.29 5.06
N ILE A 51 -5.58 3.39 4.16
CA ILE A 51 -6.95 3.79 4.42
C ILE A 51 -7.88 2.76 3.78
N SER A 52 -8.81 2.22 4.57
CA SER A 52 -9.81 1.23 4.12
C SER A 52 -10.72 1.82 3.03
N LYS A 53 -11.12 1.02 2.03
CA LYS A 53 -12.03 1.45 0.95
C LYS A 53 -13.31 2.19 1.42
N PRO A 54 -14.02 1.75 2.48
CA PRO A 54 -15.15 2.50 3.04
C PRO A 54 -14.79 3.89 3.56
N VAL A 55 -13.58 4.08 4.10
CA VAL A 55 -13.12 5.38 4.63
C VAL A 55 -12.91 6.38 3.49
N TRP A 56 -12.46 5.92 2.32
CA TRP A 56 -12.37 6.75 1.12
C TRP A 56 -13.75 7.22 0.62
N ILE A 57 -14.74 6.33 0.63
CA ILE A 57 -16.12 6.68 0.26
C ILE A 57 -16.70 7.68 1.27
N PHE A 58 -16.47 7.45 2.56
CA PHE A 58 -16.91 8.35 3.62
C PHE A 58 -16.28 9.74 3.49
N LEU A 59 -14.98 9.81 3.18
CA LEU A 59 -14.27 11.07 3.00
C LEU A 59 -14.80 11.85 1.78
N GLY A 60 -15.04 11.16 0.66
CA GLY A 60 -15.65 11.76 -0.53
C GLY A 60 -17.08 12.25 -0.27
N LEU A 61 -17.87 11.46 0.45
CA LEU A 61 -19.24 11.82 0.83
C LEU A 61 -19.26 13.01 1.80
N ALA A 62 -18.36 13.05 2.77
CA ALA A 62 -18.24 14.16 3.72
C ALA A 62 -17.86 15.47 3.00
N LEU A 63 -16.91 15.40 2.06
CA LEU A 63 -16.53 16.56 1.25
C LEU A 63 -17.71 17.04 0.39
N ALA A 64 -18.40 16.12 -0.28
CA ALA A 64 -19.59 16.43 -1.08
C ALA A 64 -20.71 17.02 -0.22
N ALA A 65 -20.95 16.48 0.98
CA ALA A 65 -21.94 16.98 1.91
C ALA A 65 -21.63 18.41 2.38
N ILE A 66 -20.36 18.75 2.61
CA ILE A 66 -19.93 20.12 2.95
C ILE A 66 -20.19 21.07 1.78
N VAL A 67 -19.88 20.65 0.55
CA VAL A 67 -20.12 21.45 -0.66
C VAL A 67 -21.62 21.66 -0.90
N ILE A 68 -22.42 20.60 -0.76
CA ILE A 68 -23.88 20.67 -0.91
C ILE A 68 -24.49 21.53 0.20
N TYR A 69 -24.05 21.35 1.45
CA TYR A 69 -24.51 22.15 2.58
C TYR A 69 -24.18 23.63 2.36
N ALA A 70 -22.95 23.96 1.97
CA ALA A 70 -22.55 25.32 1.63
C ALA A 70 -23.37 25.88 0.45
N SER A 71 -23.68 25.07 -0.56
CA SER A 71 -24.49 25.48 -1.70
C SER A 71 -25.97 25.71 -1.35
N LEU A 72 -26.53 24.94 -0.41
CA LEU A 72 -27.94 25.05 -0.01
C LEU A 72 -28.15 26.13 1.07
N PHE A 73 -27.19 26.31 1.99
CA PHE A 73 -27.26 27.33 3.05
C PHE A 73 -26.62 28.68 2.67
N SER A 74 -25.91 28.79 1.54
CA SER A 74 -25.45 30.11 1.03
C SER A 74 -26.53 30.94 0.35
N VAL A 75 -27.78 30.46 0.33
CA VAL A 75 -28.95 31.19 -0.21
C VAL A 75 -29.98 31.47 0.89
N SER A 76 -29.54 31.89 2.07
CA SER A 76 -30.43 32.51 3.05
C SER A 76 -29.76 33.72 3.69
N GLU A 77 -30.48 34.83 3.64
CA GLU A 77 -30.08 36.22 3.83
C GLU A 77 -29.54 36.54 5.25
N ASN A 78 -28.40 35.99 5.61
CA ASN A 78 -27.72 36.29 6.88
C ASN A 78 -26.40 37.01 6.58
N ASN A 79 -26.49 38.12 5.84
CA ASN A 79 -25.41 38.91 5.24
C ASN A 79 -24.55 39.72 6.24
N PHE A 80 -24.38 39.27 7.49
CA PHE A 80 -23.65 40.08 8.49
C PHE A 80 -22.42 39.45 9.12
N LYS A 81 -22.09 38.18 8.81
CA LYS A 81 -20.86 37.54 9.32
C LYS A 81 -20.05 36.79 8.27
N ILE A 82 -20.70 36.22 7.26
CA ILE A 82 -20.01 35.54 6.17
C ILE A 82 -19.36 36.54 5.20
N ASP A 83 -19.98 37.70 4.98
CA ASP A 83 -19.38 38.75 4.15
C ASP A 83 -18.15 39.38 4.85
N GLU A 84 -18.20 39.56 6.17
CA GLU A 84 -17.07 40.11 6.94
C GLU A 84 -15.90 39.11 7.05
N ILE A 85 -16.18 37.83 7.31
CA ILE A 85 -15.17 36.76 7.32
C ILE A 85 -14.64 36.54 5.90
N GLY A 86 -15.52 36.51 4.90
CA GLY A 86 -15.17 36.37 3.49
C GLY A 86 -14.29 37.52 3.00
N LYS A 87 -14.58 38.76 3.41
CA LYS A 87 -13.75 39.95 3.15
C LYS A 87 -12.42 39.89 3.88
N LEU A 88 -12.37 39.53 5.17
CA LEU A 88 -11.10 39.39 5.92
C LEU A 88 -10.18 38.32 5.32
N TYR A 89 -10.73 37.19 4.89
CA TYR A 89 -9.98 36.12 4.22
C TYR A 89 -9.59 36.53 2.79
N SER A 90 -10.54 37.06 2.01
CA SER A 90 -10.30 37.54 0.66
C SER A 90 -9.26 38.65 0.63
N ASP A 91 -9.29 39.59 1.56
CA ASP A 91 -8.32 40.69 1.63
C ASP A 91 -6.95 40.20 2.11
N LYS A 92 -6.87 39.27 3.08
CA LYS A 92 -5.60 38.67 3.49
C LYS A 92 -4.98 37.83 2.37
N ILE A 93 -5.79 37.04 1.67
CA ILE A 93 -5.37 36.23 0.52
C ILE A 93 -4.98 37.17 -0.63
N SER A 94 -5.83 38.12 -0.99
CA SER A 94 -5.55 39.12 -2.02
C SER A 94 -4.27 39.90 -1.71
N THR A 95 -4.03 40.31 -0.46
CA THR A 95 -2.79 41.01 -0.07
C THR A 95 -1.57 40.09 -0.13
N ALA A 96 -1.68 38.84 0.32
CA ALA A 96 -0.61 37.83 0.27
C ALA A 96 -0.27 37.39 -1.18
N PHE A 97 -1.25 37.45 -2.08
CA PHE A 97 -1.12 37.10 -3.49
C PHE A 97 -1.13 38.33 -4.42
N SER A 98 -1.09 39.56 -3.88
CA SER A 98 -1.23 40.83 -4.64
C SER A 98 -0.05 41.09 -5.59
N GLY A 99 1.12 40.53 -5.28
CA GLY A 99 2.29 40.54 -6.15
C GLY A 99 2.28 39.43 -7.21
N ILE A 100 1.32 38.51 -7.17
CA ILE A 100 1.26 37.34 -8.05
C ILE A 100 0.12 37.55 -9.03
N HIS A 101 0.47 37.89 -10.26
CA HIS A 101 -0.50 38.03 -11.34
C HIS A 101 -0.97 36.63 -11.79
N PHE A 102 -2.07 36.14 -11.20
CA PHE A 102 -2.68 34.88 -11.59
C PHE A 102 -3.25 35.02 -13.01
N SER A 103 -2.50 34.53 -14.00
CA SER A 103 -3.01 34.44 -15.37
C SER A 103 -4.13 33.40 -15.45
N LYS A 104 -5.05 33.56 -16.40
CA LYS A 104 -6.13 32.59 -16.63
C LYS A 104 -5.60 31.17 -16.80
N ASN A 105 -4.42 31.01 -17.42
CA ASN A 105 -3.75 29.72 -17.59
C ASN A 105 -3.34 29.09 -16.25
N ILE A 106 -2.82 29.88 -15.31
CA ILE A 106 -2.46 29.40 -13.97
C ILE A 106 -3.71 28.95 -13.20
N LEU A 107 -4.83 29.67 -13.37
CA LEU A 107 -6.10 29.33 -12.73
C LEU A 107 -6.65 27.98 -13.25
N TYR A 108 -6.61 27.76 -14.56
CA TYR A 108 -6.97 26.47 -15.15
C TYR A 108 -6.01 25.35 -14.74
N ALA A 109 -4.71 25.63 -14.65
CA ALA A 109 -3.72 24.66 -14.21
C ALA A 109 -3.95 24.22 -12.75
N VAL A 110 -4.24 25.16 -11.85
CA VAL A 110 -4.56 24.85 -10.44
C VAL A 110 -5.77 23.95 -10.29
N LEU A 111 -6.71 23.96 -11.25
CA LEU A 111 -7.91 23.12 -11.23
C LEU A 111 -7.68 21.76 -11.91
N ILE A 112 -6.97 21.74 -13.03
CA ILE A 112 -6.71 20.54 -13.84
C ILE A 112 -5.66 19.62 -13.20
N VAL A 113 -4.60 20.18 -12.60
CA VAL A 113 -3.51 19.41 -11.99
C VAL A 113 -4.01 18.48 -10.87
N PRO A 114 -4.77 18.93 -9.87
CA PRO A 114 -5.26 18.04 -8.82
C PRO A 114 -6.26 17.01 -9.37
N PHE A 115 -7.10 17.38 -10.34
CA PHE A 115 -7.99 16.42 -11.01
C PHE A 115 -7.19 15.30 -11.70
N MET A 116 -6.13 15.66 -12.41
CA MET A 116 -5.26 14.71 -13.10
C MET A 116 -4.50 13.81 -12.11
N VAL A 117 -4.05 14.35 -10.97
CA VAL A 117 -3.41 13.57 -9.89
C VAL A 117 -4.37 12.55 -9.28
N LEU A 118 -5.64 12.91 -9.08
CA LEU A 118 -6.67 11.97 -8.61
C LEU A 118 -6.88 10.81 -9.59
N VAL A 119 -6.94 11.11 -10.90
CA VAL A 119 -7.03 10.09 -11.95
C VAL A 119 -5.78 9.20 -11.96
N GLN A 120 -4.59 9.78 -11.88
CA GLN A 120 -3.32 9.04 -11.85
C GLN A 120 -3.24 8.08 -10.66
N ILE A 121 -3.68 8.52 -9.47
CA ILE A 121 -3.74 7.66 -8.27
C ILE A 121 -4.69 6.48 -8.50
N GLY A 122 -5.85 6.71 -9.13
CA GLY A 122 -6.81 5.66 -9.46
C GLY A 122 -6.25 4.64 -10.47
N VAL A 123 -5.61 5.11 -11.53
CA VAL A 123 -4.98 4.25 -12.55
C VAL A 123 -3.82 3.46 -11.95
N LEU A 124 -2.97 4.10 -11.16
CA LEU A 124 -1.81 3.46 -10.54
C LEU A 124 -2.28 2.38 -9.54
N LYS A 125 -3.30 2.67 -8.75
CA LYS A 125 -3.93 1.68 -7.86
C LYS A 125 -4.48 0.49 -8.65
N ASN A 126 -5.18 0.73 -9.75
CA ASN A 126 -5.74 -0.34 -10.58
C ASN A 126 -4.65 -1.18 -11.29
N TYR A 127 -3.55 -0.54 -11.70
CA TYR A 127 -2.40 -1.21 -12.29
C TYR A 127 -1.69 -2.13 -11.29
N PHE A 128 -1.46 -1.65 -10.07
CA PHE A 128 -0.88 -2.47 -9.00
C PHE A 128 -1.80 -3.61 -8.60
N ASP A 129 -3.11 -3.36 -8.40
CA ASP A 129 -4.08 -4.41 -8.06
C ASP A 129 -4.06 -5.55 -9.10
N LYS A 130 -4.01 -5.25 -10.41
CA LYS A 130 -3.90 -6.27 -11.47
C LYS A 130 -2.57 -7.03 -11.48
N ARG A 131 -1.45 -6.37 -11.17
CA ARG A 131 -0.12 -7.00 -11.15
C ARG A 131 0.02 -7.99 -9.98
N TYR A 132 -0.65 -7.71 -8.86
CA TYR A 132 -0.70 -8.64 -7.72
C TYR A 132 -1.67 -9.81 -7.94
N GLU A 133 -2.72 -9.65 -8.76
CA GLU A 133 -3.57 -10.78 -9.19
C GLU A 133 -2.83 -11.74 -10.15
N LEU A 134 -2.07 -11.20 -11.12
CA LEU A 134 -1.33 -12.01 -12.10
C LEU A 134 -0.17 -12.81 -11.50
N SER A 135 0.39 -12.40 -10.36
CA SER A 135 1.42 -13.17 -9.64
C SER A 135 0.85 -14.29 -8.76
N ARG A 136 -0.49 -14.45 -8.72
CA ARG A 136 -1.20 -15.48 -7.95
C ARG A 136 -1.83 -16.58 -8.84
N SER A 137 -1.80 -16.42 -10.16
CA SER A 137 -2.15 -17.47 -11.14
C SER A 137 -0.90 -18.19 -11.64
#